data_AF-A0A4R2N5E7-F1
#
_entry.id   AF-A0A4R2N5E7-F1
#
_cell.length_a   1.000
_cell.length_b   1.000
_cell.length_c   1.000
_cell.angle_alpha   90.00
_cell.angle_beta   90.00
_cell.angle_gamma   90.00
#
_symmetry.space_group_name_H-M   'P 1'
#
loop_
_entity.id
_entity.type
_entity.pdbx_description
1 polymer ?
#
loop_
_entity_poly.entity_id
_entity_poly.type
_entity_poly.pdbx_seq_one_letter_code
_entity_poly.pdbx_strand_id
1 'polypeptide(L)'
;MEFDIDEGKREHRDNYISRLLQQITGAEAACVVNNTAAVLLMLAVVAQDKKEVIVSRGELVEIGGAFRIPDIMQQAGYKLVEVGTTNRTHLADYRRAINENCACLMKVHTSNYQIQGFTQSIDEQQLVSLGREYHLPVISDLGSGSPIDMVTLGLPAEPIAQQKIAAGVDLVSFSCDKLLRGPQASIIVGKKALIDKLQAHPLKRVLRCDKVILSALEATLRHSLFPDKLTQELPTFALLTHPITT
;
A
#
# COMPACT_ATOMS: atom_id res chain seq x y z
N MET A 1 21.57 12.41 -3.97
CA MET A 1 22.22 13.23 -2.92
C MET A 1 21.10 13.67 -1.98
N GLU A 2 21.30 13.76 -0.66
CA GLU A 2 20.27 14.32 0.25
C GLU A 2 20.37 15.85 0.25
N PHE A 3 20.10 16.46 -0.89
CA PHE A 3 20.37 17.87 -1.09
C PHE A 3 19.35 18.46 -2.04
N ASP A 4 18.75 19.57 -1.61
CA ASP A 4 18.01 20.47 -2.47
C ASP A 4 19.04 21.40 -3.13
N ILE A 5 19.15 21.31 -4.45
CA ILE A 5 20.13 22.07 -5.23
C ILE A 5 19.75 23.55 -5.27
N ASP A 6 18.46 23.86 -5.28
CA ASP A 6 17.94 25.22 -5.39
C ASP A 6 18.08 25.94 -4.03
N GLU A 7 17.77 25.26 -2.92
CA GLU A 7 17.88 25.83 -1.58
C GLU A 7 19.28 25.72 -0.96
N GLY A 8 20.17 24.91 -1.54
CA GLY A 8 21.51 24.69 -1.02
C GLY A 8 21.53 23.99 0.35
N LYS A 9 20.51 23.19 0.66
CA LYS A 9 20.31 22.58 1.99
C LYS A 9 20.10 21.09 1.91
N ARG A 10 20.31 20.41 3.05
CA ARG A 10 20.00 19.00 3.18
C ARG A 10 18.49 18.77 3.06
N GLU A 11 18.12 17.80 2.24
CA GLU A 11 16.72 17.41 2.00
C GLU A 11 16.48 15.92 2.30
N HIS A 12 15.23 15.52 2.48
CA HIS A 12 14.84 14.12 2.56
C HIS A 12 15.07 13.43 1.20
N ARG A 13 15.86 12.35 1.20
CA ARG A 13 16.18 11.57 -0.02
C ARG A 13 14.94 11.05 -0.76
N ASP A 14 13.85 10.81 -0.03
CA ASP A 14 12.61 10.28 -0.59
C ASP A 14 11.88 11.34 -1.43
N ASN A 15 12.17 12.64 -1.29
CA ASN A 15 11.40 13.71 -1.93
C ASN A 15 11.40 13.61 -3.45
N TYR A 16 12.53 13.22 -4.06
CA TYR A 16 12.61 13.00 -5.50
C TYR A 16 11.67 11.88 -5.97
N ILE A 17 11.69 10.73 -5.29
CA ILE A 17 10.78 9.61 -5.59
C ILE A 17 9.33 9.98 -5.25
N SER A 18 9.12 10.77 -4.20
CA SER A 18 7.79 11.23 -3.81
C SER A 18 7.14 12.07 -4.90
N ARG A 19 7.87 13.01 -5.51
CA ARG A 19 7.33 13.81 -6.63
C ARG A 19 6.91 12.93 -7.81
N LEU A 20 7.71 11.91 -8.13
CA LEU A 20 7.38 10.94 -9.18
C LEU A 20 6.14 10.10 -8.83
N LEU A 21 6.05 9.64 -7.58
CA LEU A 21 4.89 8.87 -7.10
C LEU A 21 3.60 9.71 -7.03
N GLN A 22 3.70 11.01 -6.72
CA GLN A 22 2.55 11.92 -6.79
C GLN A 22 2.00 11.97 -8.22
N GLN A 23 2.87 12.08 -9.23
CA GLN A 23 2.46 12.06 -10.64
C GLN A 23 1.84 10.72 -11.06
N ILE A 24 2.41 9.59 -10.60
CA ILE A 24 1.94 8.25 -10.97
C ILE A 24 0.61 7.91 -10.27
N THR A 25 0.48 8.25 -8.99
CA THR A 25 -0.59 7.74 -8.12
C THR A 25 -1.71 8.75 -7.86
N GLY A 26 -1.46 10.04 -8.06
CA GLY A 26 -2.36 11.12 -7.65
C GLY A 26 -2.39 11.38 -6.14
N ALA A 27 -1.53 10.73 -5.36
CA ALA A 27 -1.41 10.99 -3.93
C ALA A 27 -0.77 12.37 -3.66
N GLU A 28 -0.99 12.91 -2.46
CA GLU A 28 -0.42 14.20 -2.05
C GLU A 28 1.08 14.10 -1.73
N ALA A 29 1.53 12.96 -1.22
CA ALA A 29 2.93 12.68 -0.96
C ALA A 29 3.18 11.16 -0.89
N ALA A 30 4.45 10.79 -0.75
CA ALA A 30 4.87 9.40 -0.61
C ALA A 30 6.15 9.25 0.22
N CYS A 31 6.35 8.07 0.79
CA CYS A 31 7.62 7.66 1.37
C CYS A 31 7.97 6.21 0.99
N VAL A 32 9.25 5.86 1.10
CA VAL A 32 9.76 4.54 0.71
C VAL A 32 10.49 3.87 1.87
N VAL A 33 10.20 2.60 2.10
CA VAL A 33 10.84 1.77 3.13
C VAL A 33 11.42 0.50 2.53
N ASN A 34 12.39 -0.13 3.20
CA ASN A 34 13.21 -1.21 2.64
C ASN A 34 12.50 -2.57 2.46
N ASN A 35 11.32 -2.78 3.06
CA ASN A 35 10.57 -4.03 2.97
C ASN A 35 9.10 -3.87 3.42
N THR A 36 8.42 -5.02 3.59
CA THR A 36 7.01 -5.20 4.00
C THR A 36 6.62 -4.59 5.36
N ALA A 37 7.54 -3.95 6.10
CA ALA A 37 7.24 -3.23 7.34
C ALA A 37 6.48 -1.89 7.11
N ALA A 38 6.07 -1.59 5.88
CA ALA A 38 5.24 -0.42 5.56
C ALA A 38 3.96 -0.36 6.41
N VAL A 39 3.26 -1.50 6.57
CA VAL A 39 2.07 -1.60 7.42
C VAL A 39 2.37 -1.23 8.87
N LEU A 40 3.49 -1.73 9.42
CA LEU A 40 3.90 -1.40 10.78
C LEU A 40 4.15 0.11 10.94
N LEU A 41 4.82 0.73 9.97
CA LEU A 41 5.07 2.18 10.01
C LEU A 41 3.77 2.98 9.86
N MET A 42 2.85 2.56 8.97
CA MET A 42 1.52 3.17 8.84
C MET A 42 0.78 3.13 10.17
N LEU A 43 0.71 1.96 10.81
CA LEU A 43 0.08 1.76 12.11
C LEU A 43 0.73 2.60 13.21
N ALA A 44 2.06 2.68 13.25
CA ALA A 44 2.79 3.53 14.20
C ALA A 44 2.36 5.00 14.15
N VAL A 45 1.96 5.49 12.97
CA VAL A 45 1.52 6.88 12.78
C VAL A 45 0.01 7.04 12.93
N VAL A 46 -0.81 6.15 12.37
CA VAL A 46 -2.27 6.32 12.38
C VAL A 46 -2.90 5.94 13.70
N ALA A 47 -2.32 4.98 14.42
CA ALA A 47 -2.92 4.44 15.63
C ALA A 47 -2.79 5.36 16.84
N GLN A 48 -1.81 6.26 16.85
CA GLN A 48 -1.55 7.15 17.99
C GLN A 48 -1.48 6.33 19.29
N ASP A 49 -2.34 6.63 20.26
CA ASP A 49 -2.47 5.99 21.56
C ASP A 49 -3.47 4.80 21.55
N LYS A 50 -4.19 4.61 20.44
CA LYS A 50 -5.15 3.53 20.25
C LYS A 50 -4.48 2.29 19.68
N LYS A 51 -5.11 1.12 19.86
CA LYS A 51 -4.49 -0.17 19.51
C LYS A 51 -5.35 -1.09 18.67
N GLU A 52 -6.65 -0.82 18.49
CA GLU A 52 -7.54 -1.72 17.76
C GLU A 52 -7.61 -1.40 16.27
N VAL A 53 -7.26 -2.36 15.43
CA VAL A 53 -7.30 -2.24 13.97
C VAL A 53 -8.38 -3.13 13.42
N ILE A 54 -9.44 -2.54 12.86
CA ILE A 54 -10.57 -3.30 12.32
C ILE A 54 -10.25 -3.75 10.90
N VAL A 55 -10.39 -5.05 10.64
CA VAL A 55 -10.09 -5.65 9.33
C VAL A 55 -11.02 -6.85 9.08
N SER A 56 -11.34 -7.10 7.81
CA SER A 56 -12.10 -8.28 7.43
C SER A 56 -11.34 -9.56 7.73
N ARG A 57 -12.03 -10.56 8.31
CA ARG A 57 -11.47 -11.90 8.52
C ARG A 57 -10.99 -12.54 7.21
N GLY A 58 -11.69 -12.27 6.10
CA GLY A 58 -11.35 -12.79 4.77
C GLY A 58 -10.10 -12.17 4.14
N GLU A 59 -9.54 -11.13 4.76
CA GLU A 59 -8.38 -10.37 4.28
C GLU A 59 -7.11 -10.65 5.12
N LEU A 60 -7.19 -11.56 6.09
CA LEU A 60 -6.02 -11.98 6.88
C LEU A 60 -5.14 -12.94 6.07
N VAL A 61 -4.14 -12.37 5.40
CA VAL A 61 -3.22 -13.08 4.50
C VAL A 61 -1.97 -13.58 5.23
N GLU A 62 -1.55 -14.80 4.88
CA GLU A 62 -0.19 -15.29 5.11
C GLU A 62 0.57 -15.20 3.78
N ILE A 63 1.68 -14.45 3.74
CA ILE A 63 2.45 -14.23 2.52
C ILE A 63 3.82 -14.91 2.69
N GLY A 64 4.08 -15.92 1.87
CA GLY A 64 5.26 -16.78 2.02
C GLY A 64 5.16 -17.69 3.26
N GLY A 65 6.27 -18.32 3.65
CA GLY A 65 6.30 -19.31 4.75
C GLY A 65 6.52 -18.75 6.16
N ALA A 66 6.73 -17.44 6.33
CA ALA A 66 7.11 -16.85 7.63
C ALA A 66 6.60 -15.42 7.90
N PHE A 67 5.96 -14.74 6.95
CA PHE A 67 5.47 -13.38 7.15
C PHE A 67 3.95 -13.35 7.32
N ARG A 68 3.53 -13.04 8.55
CA ARG A 68 2.12 -12.90 8.93
C ARG A 68 1.92 -11.50 9.48
N ILE A 69 1.13 -10.70 8.78
CA ILE A 69 0.74 -9.35 9.23
C ILE A 69 0.15 -9.39 10.67
N PRO A 70 -0.72 -10.36 11.03
CA PRO A 70 -1.23 -10.48 12.39
C PRO A 70 -0.14 -10.61 13.45
N ASP A 71 0.87 -11.44 13.22
CA ASP A 71 1.94 -11.69 14.19
C ASP A 71 2.78 -10.43 14.43
N ILE A 72 3.10 -9.69 13.36
CA ILE A 72 3.87 -8.43 13.44
C ILE A 72 3.07 -7.35 14.17
N MET A 73 1.78 -7.24 13.87
CA MET A 73 0.90 -6.29 14.53
C MET A 73 0.77 -6.60 16.02
N GLN A 74 0.61 -7.87 16.38
CA GLN A 74 0.54 -8.31 17.77
C GLN A 74 1.84 -8.01 18.52
N GLN A 75 3.00 -8.28 17.93
CA GLN A 75 4.30 -7.94 18.51
C GLN A 75 4.50 -6.42 18.67
N ALA A 76 3.92 -5.62 17.79
CA ALA A 76 3.90 -4.15 17.89
C ALA A 76 2.83 -3.62 18.87
N GLY A 77 2.10 -4.51 19.54
CA GLY A 77 1.09 -4.17 20.55
C GLY A 77 -0.27 -3.75 19.98
N TYR A 78 -0.51 -3.97 18.68
CA TYR A 78 -1.81 -3.76 18.06
C TYR A 78 -2.70 -4.99 18.24
N LYS A 79 -3.99 -4.74 18.42
CA LYS A 79 -5.02 -5.77 18.47
C LYS A 79 -5.80 -5.73 17.15
N LEU A 80 -5.74 -6.82 16.38
CA LEU A 80 -6.62 -6.97 15.23
C LEU A 80 -8.03 -7.27 15.72
N VAL A 81 -9.00 -6.50 15.25
CA VAL A 81 -10.43 -6.71 15.46
C VAL A 81 -11.00 -7.23 14.15
N GLU A 82 -11.09 -8.55 14.06
CA GLU A 82 -11.61 -9.24 12.89
C GLU A 82 -13.12 -9.09 12.78
N VAL A 83 -13.61 -8.71 11.60
CA VAL A 83 -15.04 -8.57 11.31
C VAL A 83 -15.48 -9.43 10.12
N GLY A 84 -16.78 -9.71 10.05
CA GLY A 84 -17.36 -10.56 9.02
C GLY A 84 -16.95 -12.03 9.14
N THR A 85 -17.10 -12.76 8.05
CA THR A 85 -16.64 -14.15 7.87
C THR A 85 -15.54 -14.21 6.81
N THR A 86 -14.92 -15.39 6.67
CA THR A 86 -13.86 -15.64 5.68
C THR A 86 -14.30 -15.28 4.26
N ASN A 87 -15.51 -15.65 3.86
CA ASN A 87 -16.01 -15.43 2.51
C ASN A 87 -16.84 -14.16 2.36
N ARG A 88 -17.48 -13.66 3.43
CA ARG A 88 -18.42 -12.53 3.35
C ARG A 88 -18.19 -11.53 4.46
N THR A 89 -17.94 -10.28 4.07
CA THR A 89 -17.89 -9.15 4.98
C THR A 89 -18.78 -8.03 4.47
N HIS A 90 -19.56 -7.46 5.37
CA HIS A 90 -20.49 -6.37 5.11
C HIS A 90 -20.05 -5.10 5.86
N LEU A 91 -20.47 -3.93 5.37
CA LEU A 91 -20.16 -2.65 6.02
C LEU A 91 -20.68 -2.58 7.47
N ALA A 92 -21.81 -3.24 7.74
CA ALA A 92 -22.38 -3.33 9.09
C ALA A 92 -21.46 -4.09 10.06
N ASP A 93 -20.62 -5.01 9.58
CA ASP A 93 -19.69 -5.75 10.43
C ASP A 93 -18.59 -4.82 10.95
N TYR A 94 -18.05 -3.95 10.09
CA TYR A 94 -17.12 -2.90 10.49
C TYR A 94 -17.76 -1.92 11.46
N ARG A 95 -18.96 -1.40 11.12
CA ARG A 95 -19.67 -0.42 11.94
C ARG A 95 -19.89 -0.91 13.38
N ARG A 96 -20.28 -2.18 13.56
CA ARG A 96 -20.52 -2.76 14.89
C ARG A 96 -19.26 -2.94 15.73
N ALA A 97 -18.08 -3.02 15.09
CA ALA A 97 -16.81 -3.21 15.78
C ALA A 97 -16.17 -1.89 16.23
N ILE A 98 -16.62 -0.74 15.70
CA ILE A 98 -16.08 0.56 16.06
C ILE A 98 -16.39 0.90 17.53
N ASN A 99 -15.34 1.23 18.27
CA ASN A 99 -15.38 1.71 19.64
C ASN A 99 -14.26 2.74 19.90
N GLU A 100 -14.14 3.25 21.12
CA GLU A 100 -13.18 4.29 21.50
C GLU A 100 -11.71 3.89 21.29
N ASN A 101 -11.38 2.59 21.36
CA ASN A 101 -10.03 2.03 21.22
C ASN A 101 -9.61 1.79 19.76
N CYS A 102 -10.50 2.04 18.80
CA CYS A 102 -10.25 1.86 17.37
C CYS A 102 -9.26 2.90 16.83
N ALA A 103 -8.12 2.41 16.36
CA ALA A 103 -7.03 3.15 15.75
C ALA A 103 -7.32 3.50 14.29
N CYS A 104 -7.74 2.52 13.50
CA CYS A 104 -7.99 2.68 12.06
C CYS A 104 -8.87 1.57 11.51
N LEU A 105 -9.40 1.80 10.31
CA LEU A 105 -10.00 0.78 9.47
C LEU A 105 -8.95 0.33 8.45
N MET A 106 -8.73 -0.97 8.32
CA MET A 106 -7.70 -1.53 7.45
C MET A 106 -8.32 -2.43 6.40
N LYS A 107 -7.81 -2.33 5.17
CA LYS A 107 -8.17 -3.22 4.06
C LYS A 107 -6.93 -3.87 3.47
N VAL A 108 -6.96 -5.18 3.26
CA VAL A 108 -5.80 -5.92 2.72
C VAL A 108 -6.21 -6.65 1.45
N HIS A 109 -5.39 -6.53 0.41
CA HIS A 109 -5.60 -7.26 -0.82
C HIS A 109 -5.10 -8.70 -0.72
N THR A 110 -5.94 -9.66 -1.09
CA THR A 110 -5.61 -11.10 -1.13
C THR A 110 -4.75 -11.42 -2.35
N SER A 111 -3.51 -10.93 -2.37
CA SER A 111 -2.63 -10.98 -3.55
C SER A 111 -2.13 -12.39 -3.94
N ASN A 112 -2.24 -13.38 -3.05
CA ASN A 112 -1.72 -14.74 -3.25
C ASN A 112 -2.77 -15.85 -3.19
N TYR A 113 -4.04 -15.51 -2.99
CA TYR A 113 -5.16 -16.46 -3.07
C TYR A 113 -6.44 -15.73 -3.48
N GLN A 114 -7.42 -16.49 -3.95
CA GLN A 114 -8.75 -15.98 -4.22
C GLN A 114 -9.80 -16.91 -3.59
N ILE A 115 -10.82 -16.33 -2.97
CA ILE A 115 -11.99 -17.07 -2.49
C ILE A 115 -13.02 -17.06 -3.61
N GLN A 116 -13.54 -18.24 -3.96
CA GLN A 116 -14.55 -18.40 -5.01
C GLN A 116 -15.87 -18.92 -4.43
N GLY A 117 -16.98 -18.72 -5.16
CA GLY A 117 -18.34 -19.07 -4.72
C GLY A 117 -19.07 -17.87 -4.09
N PHE A 118 -19.81 -18.11 -3.00
CA PHE A 118 -20.57 -17.07 -2.30
C PHE A 118 -19.64 -16.15 -1.51
N THR A 119 -19.13 -15.12 -2.18
CA THR A 119 -18.22 -14.14 -1.59
C THR A 119 -18.81 -12.74 -1.55
N GLN A 120 -18.37 -11.95 -0.58
CA GLN A 120 -18.73 -10.54 -0.47
C GLN A 120 -17.62 -9.78 0.23
N SER A 121 -17.15 -8.71 -0.40
CA SER A 121 -16.23 -7.73 0.17
C SER A 121 -16.84 -6.35 0.07
N ILE A 122 -16.35 -5.43 0.90
CA ILE A 122 -16.70 -4.01 0.83
C ILE A 122 -15.67 -3.27 -0.04
N ASP A 123 -16.15 -2.29 -0.79
CA ASP A 123 -15.27 -1.39 -1.53
C ASP A 123 -14.60 -0.37 -0.58
N GLU A 124 -13.50 0.24 -1.04
CA GLU A 124 -12.79 1.24 -0.26
C GLU A 124 -13.61 2.52 -0.02
N GLN A 125 -14.50 2.91 -0.93
CA GLN A 125 -15.28 4.15 -0.84
C GLN A 125 -16.28 4.08 0.32
N GLN A 126 -16.92 2.93 0.51
CA GLN A 126 -17.77 2.59 1.63
C GLN A 126 -16.98 2.65 2.94
N LEU A 127 -15.77 2.06 2.95
CA LEU A 127 -14.93 2.07 4.14
C LEU A 127 -14.42 3.47 4.50
N VAL A 128 -14.04 4.27 3.51
CA VAL A 128 -13.66 5.68 3.67
C VAL A 128 -14.83 6.52 4.18
N SER A 129 -16.04 6.28 3.67
CA SER A 129 -17.25 6.97 4.14
C SER A 129 -17.52 6.66 5.62
N LEU A 130 -17.39 5.39 6.01
CA LEU A 130 -17.51 4.97 7.42
C LEU A 130 -16.38 5.56 8.28
N GLY A 131 -15.14 5.57 7.79
CA GLY A 131 -14.00 6.17 8.49
C GLY A 131 -14.23 7.66 8.77
N ARG A 132 -14.76 8.40 7.79
CA ARG A 132 -15.12 9.82 7.98
C ARG A 132 -16.21 10.03 9.03
N GLU A 133 -17.23 9.18 9.05
CA GLU A 133 -18.33 9.24 10.01
C GLU A 133 -17.84 9.09 11.45
N TYR A 134 -16.87 8.20 11.69
CA TYR A 134 -16.32 7.90 13.02
C TYR A 134 -14.96 8.54 13.30
N HIS A 135 -14.49 9.42 12.41
CA HIS A 135 -13.16 10.06 12.48
C HIS A 135 -11.99 9.05 12.60
N LEU A 136 -12.10 7.92 11.89
CA LEU A 136 -11.06 6.89 11.81
C LEU A 136 -10.34 6.96 10.46
N PRO A 137 -8.99 6.94 10.44
CA PRO A 137 -8.24 6.81 9.21
C PRO A 137 -8.48 5.43 8.58
N VAL A 138 -8.48 5.39 7.25
CA VAL A 138 -8.55 4.19 6.44
C VAL A 138 -7.21 3.94 5.77
N ILE A 139 -6.61 2.79 6.05
CA ILE A 139 -5.35 2.36 5.43
C ILE A 139 -5.57 1.12 4.56
N SER A 140 -4.81 1.00 3.49
CA SER A 140 -4.87 -0.15 2.58
C SER A 140 -3.50 -0.74 2.31
N ASP A 141 -3.38 -2.06 2.41
CA ASP A 141 -2.21 -2.78 1.91
C ASP A 141 -2.57 -3.54 0.63
N LEU A 142 -2.07 -3.03 -0.50
CA LEU A 142 -2.29 -3.63 -1.82
C LEU A 142 -1.41 -4.84 -2.07
N GLY A 143 -0.26 -4.92 -1.41
CA GLY A 143 0.68 -6.01 -1.60
C GLY A 143 1.42 -5.99 -2.95
N SER A 144 0.73 -6.15 -4.08
CA SER A 144 1.31 -6.46 -5.41
C SER A 144 1.96 -5.27 -6.14
N GLY A 145 1.46 -4.06 -5.92
CA GLY A 145 2.05 -2.83 -6.44
C GLY A 145 2.02 -2.71 -7.96
N SER A 146 0.93 -3.14 -8.61
CA SER A 146 0.81 -2.97 -10.07
C SER A 146 0.93 -1.48 -10.45
N PRO A 147 1.81 -1.12 -11.40
CA PRO A 147 1.99 0.27 -11.81
C PRO A 147 0.82 0.79 -12.67
N ILE A 148 0.06 -0.12 -13.29
CA ILE A 148 -1.00 0.17 -14.24
C ILE A 148 -2.18 -0.80 -14.11
N ASP A 149 -3.30 -0.46 -14.74
CA ASP A 149 -4.41 -1.39 -14.90
C ASP A 149 -4.04 -2.49 -15.91
N MET A 150 -3.86 -3.71 -15.40
CA MET A 150 -3.42 -4.88 -16.16
C MET A 150 -4.43 -5.29 -17.25
N VAL A 151 -5.70 -4.91 -17.13
CA VAL A 151 -6.72 -5.19 -18.15
C VAL A 151 -6.39 -4.50 -19.48
N THR A 152 -5.72 -3.34 -19.42
CA THR A 152 -5.25 -2.63 -20.63
C THR A 152 -4.25 -3.43 -21.45
N LEU A 153 -3.60 -4.43 -20.83
CA LEU A 153 -2.68 -5.36 -21.47
C LEU A 153 -3.32 -6.72 -21.79
N GLY A 154 -4.64 -6.86 -21.63
CA GLY A 154 -5.35 -8.14 -21.80
C GLY A 154 -5.09 -9.15 -20.67
N LEU A 155 -4.60 -8.69 -19.52
CA LEU A 155 -4.32 -9.51 -18.34
C LEU A 155 -5.44 -9.38 -17.28
N PRO A 156 -5.55 -10.33 -16.32
CA PRO A 156 -6.52 -10.22 -15.24
C PRO A 156 -6.37 -8.91 -14.46
N ALA A 157 -7.50 -8.37 -14.00
CA ALA A 157 -7.54 -7.13 -13.24
C ALA A 157 -6.79 -7.26 -11.91
N GLU A 158 -6.05 -6.22 -11.56
CA GLU A 158 -5.28 -6.11 -10.32
C GLU A 158 -5.49 -4.72 -9.71
N PRO A 159 -5.66 -4.58 -8.39
CA PRO A 159 -5.84 -3.27 -7.78
C PRO A 159 -4.59 -2.40 -7.89
N ILE A 160 -4.79 -1.12 -8.20
CA ILE A 160 -3.73 -0.12 -8.33
C ILE A 160 -3.88 1.00 -7.29
N ALA A 161 -2.75 1.60 -6.92
CA ALA A 161 -2.71 2.66 -5.89
C ALA A 161 -3.58 3.86 -6.26
N GLN A 162 -3.62 4.23 -7.55
CA GLN A 162 -4.42 5.32 -8.12
C GLN A 162 -5.89 5.19 -7.72
N GLN A 163 -6.46 4.00 -7.85
CA GLN A 163 -7.88 3.75 -7.55
C GLN A 163 -8.16 3.90 -6.05
N LYS A 164 -7.25 3.44 -5.19
CA LYS A 164 -7.38 3.53 -3.73
C LYS A 164 -7.26 4.98 -3.25
N ILE A 165 -6.31 5.73 -3.81
CA ILE A 165 -6.16 7.16 -3.54
C ILE A 165 -7.40 7.95 -4.02
N ALA A 166 -7.90 7.68 -5.22
CA ALA A 166 -9.11 8.30 -5.74
C ALA A 166 -10.36 7.96 -4.90
N ALA A 167 -10.42 6.77 -4.30
CA ALA A 167 -11.47 6.39 -3.35
C ALA A 167 -11.38 7.14 -2.00
N GLY A 168 -10.28 7.85 -1.74
CA GLY A 168 -10.07 8.66 -0.55
C GLY A 168 -9.43 7.92 0.63
N VAL A 169 -8.76 6.79 0.36
CA VAL A 169 -7.95 6.07 1.36
C VAL A 169 -6.83 6.97 1.87
N ASP A 170 -6.60 7.00 3.18
CA ASP A 170 -5.65 7.93 3.80
C ASP A 170 -4.19 7.56 3.53
N LEU A 171 -3.87 6.26 3.57
CA LEU A 171 -2.56 5.70 3.25
C LEU A 171 -2.70 4.37 2.53
N VAL A 172 -1.90 4.16 1.49
CA VAL A 172 -1.85 2.94 0.69
C VAL A 172 -0.41 2.43 0.64
N SER A 173 -0.18 1.17 0.99
CA SER A 173 1.12 0.50 0.85
C SER A 173 1.14 -0.56 -0.24
N PHE A 174 2.31 -0.76 -0.84
CA PHE A 174 2.55 -1.86 -1.78
C PHE A 174 4.04 -2.20 -1.92
N SER A 175 4.33 -3.45 -2.30
CA SER A 175 5.69 -3.92 -2.61
C SER A 175 6.14 -3.45 -4.00
N CYS A 176 7.44 -3.17 -4.13
CA CYS A 176 8.05 -2.72 -5.38
C CYS A 176 8.60 -3.88 -6.23
N ASP A 177 8.97 -4.99 -5.62
CA ASP A 177 9.61 -6.17 -6.24
C ASP A 177 8.60 -7.22 -6.73
N LYS A 178 7.31 -6.94 -6.58
CA LYS A 178 6.21 -7.69 -7.20
C LYS A 178 5.88 -7.06 -8.55
N LEU A 179 4.63 -6.72 -8.85
CA LEU A 179 4.21 -6.31 -10.19
C LEU A 179 4.86 -5.01 -10.69
N LEU A 180 5.33 -4.13 -9.81
CA LEU A 180 6.14 -2.97 -10.20
C LEU A 180 7.51 -3.36 -10.77
N ARG A 181 8.06 -4.52 -10.41
CA ARG A 181 9.37 -5.04 -10.90
C ARG A 181 10.55 -4.13 -10.61
N GLY A 182 10.46 -3.36 -9.53
CA GLY A 182 11.55 -2.60 -8.95
C GLY A 182 12.40 -3.44 -7.99
N PRO A 183 13.37 -2.81 -7.30
CA PRO A 183 14.12 -3.46 -6.22
C PRO A 183 13.21 -3.74 -5.01
N GLN A 184 13.68 -4.59 -4.09
CA GLN A 184 12.99 -4.82 -2.81
C GLN A 184 12.82 -3.50 -2.05
N ALA A 185 11.57 -3.07 -1.94
CA ALA A 185 11.13 -1.92 -1.18
C ALA A 185 9.61 -1.97 -1.02
N SER A 186 9.08 -1.18 -0.10
CA SER A 186 7.65 -0.87 -0.05
C SER A 186 7.44 0.64 -0.15
N ILE A 187 6.47 1.03 -0.96
CA ILE A 187 6.02 2.40 -1.09
C ILE A 187 4.81 2.61 -0.18
N ILE A 188 4.75 3.78 0.45
CA ILE A 188 3.53 4.28 1.10
C ILE A 188 3.17 5.60 0.43
N VAL A 189 1.97 5.70 -0.13
CA VAL A 189 1.41 6.90 -0.76
C VAL A 189 0.14 7.31 -0.02
N GLY A 190 -0.16 8.61 0.04
CA GLY A 190 -1.36 9.08 0.72
C GLY A 190 -1.37 10.57 1.02
N LYS A 191 -2.10 10.94 2.08
CA LYS A 191 -2.21 12.32 2.55
C LYS A 191 -0.88 12.86 3.05
N LYS A 192 -0.52 14.08 2.65
CA LYS A 192 0.76 14.71 2.97
C LYS A 192 0.99 14.79 4.48
N ALA A 193 -0.03 15.19 5.24
CA ALA A 193 0.07 15.28 6.70
C ALA A 193 0.42 13.94 7.38
N LEU A 194 -0.01 12.81 6.82
CA LEU A 194 0.35 11.48 7.35
C LEU A 194 1.72 11.04 6.86
N ILE A 195 2.06 11.29 5.59
CA ILE A 195 3.39 11.01 5.04
C ILE A 195 4.47 11.77 5.80
N ASP A 196 4.25 13.05 6.12
CA ASP A 196 5.19 13.87 6.88
C ASP A 196 5.44 13.27 8.29
N LYS A 197 4.38 12.76 8.94
CA LYS A 197 4.51 12.02 10.21
C LYS A 197 5.28 10.71 10.05
N LEU A 198 5.05 9.94 8.97
CA LEU A 198 5.81 8.71 8.67
C LEU A 198 7.29 9.01 8.47
N GLN A 199 7.62 10.10 7.76
CA GLN A 199 9.00 10.52 7.52
C GLN A 199 9.72 10.94 8.81
N ALA A 200 9.01 11.59 9.73
CA ALA A 200 9.54 12.03 11.02
C ALA A 200 9.63 10.89 12.06
N HIS A 201 8.93 9.77 11.85
CA HIS A 201 8.86 8.69 12.84
C HIS A 201 10.21 7.97 13.02
N PRO A 202 10.67 7.67 14.25
CA PRO A 202 11.98 7.02 14.49
C PRO A 202 12.19 5.70 13.73
N LEU A 203 11.13 4.88 13.60
CA LEU A 203 11.20 3.62 12.83
C LEU A 203 11.57 3.84 11.36
N LYS A 204 11.23 5.01 10.77
CA LYS A 204 11.61 5.32 9.38
C LYS A 204 13.12 5.27 9.19
N ARG A 205 13.91 5.63 10.20
CA ARG A 205 15.37 5.61 10.11
C ARG A 205 15.92 4.19 10.03
N VAL A 206 15.28 3.24 10.70
CA VAL A 206 15.63 1.80 10.70
C VAL A 206 15.19 1.15 9.38
N LEU A 207 14.02 1.54 8.88
CA LEU A 207 13.43 1.02 7.65
C LEU A 207 13.88 1.76 6.37
N ARG A 208 14.87 2.65 6.48
CA ARG A 208 15.27 3.53 5.37
C ARG A 208 15.97 2.74 4.26
N CYS A 209 15.56 2.95 3.02
CA CYS A 209 16.25 2.43 1.85
C CYS A 209 17.65 3.04 1.69
N ASP A 210 18.59 2.22 1.23
CA ASP A 210 19.89 2.70 0.78
C ASP A 210 19.79 3.37 -0.60
N LYS A 211 20.91 3.95 -1.05
CA LYS A 211 20.96 4.74 -2.28
C LYS A 211 20.76 3.87 -3.53
N VAL A 212 21.23 2.62 -3.53
CA VAL A 212 21.10 1.70 -4.67
C VAL A 212 19.63 1.37 -4.90
N ILE A 213 18.90 1.00 -3.84
CA ILE A 213 17.46 0.74 -3.91
C ILE A 213 16.71 1.96 -4.44
N LEU A 214 17.00 3.16 -3.93
CA LEU A 214 16.30 4.37 -4.38
C LEU A 214 16.62 4.73 -5.84
N SER A 215 17.87 4.62 -6.27
CA SER A 215 18.27 4.84 -7.66
C SER A 215 17.60 3.85 -8.62
N ALA A 216 17.57 2.56 -8.26
CA ALA A 216 16.93 1.54 -9.08
C ALA A 216 15.41 1.73 -9.12
N LEU A 217 14.79 2.07 -7.98
CA LEU A 217 13.35 2.32 -7.90
C LEU A 217 12.94 3.54 -8.73
N GLU A 218 13.71 4.62 -8.70
CA GLU A 218 13.45 5.79 -9.56
C GLU A 218 13.45 5.40 -11.04
N ALA A 219 14.46 4.63 -11.48
CA ALA A 219 14.55 4.16 -12.86
C ALA A 219 13.32 3.33 -13.25
N THR A 220 12.90 2.39 -12.39
CA THR A 220 11.69 1.58 -12.63
C THR A 220 10.42 2.43 -12.70
N LEU A 221 10.22 3.35 -11.75
CA LEU A 221 9.01 4.17 -11.68
C LEU A 221 8.84 5.10 -12.88
N ARG A 222 9.94 5.52 -13.53
CA ARG A 222 9.87 6.36 -14.74
C ARG A 222 9.18 5.65 -15.91
N HIS A 223 9.25 4.32 -16.00
CA HIS A 223 8.51 3.56 -17.01
C HIS A 223 6.99 3.64 -16.79
N SER A 224 6.54 3.75 -15.54
CA SER A 224 5.11 3.90 -15.22
C SER A 224 4.52 5.23 -15.72
N LEU A 225 5.36 6.22 -16.08
CA LEU A 225 4.91 7.45 -16.76
C LEU A 225 4.55 7.22 -18.22
N PHE A 226 4.97 6.09 -18.81
CA PHE A 226 4.71 5.74 -20.20
C PHE A 226 4.10 4.32 -20.29
N PRO A 227 2.85 4.12 -19.80
CA PRO A 227 2.20 2.81 -19.79
C PRO A 227 2.26 2.06 -21.13
N ASP A 228 2.07 2.77 -22.25
CA ASP A 228 2.05 2.21 -23.60
C ASP A 228 3.39 1.58 -24.04
N LYS A 229 4.49 1.90 -23.33
CA LYS A 229 5.83 1.39 -23.62
C LYS A 229 6.26 0.27 -22.68
N LEU A 230 5.48 -0.05 -21.64
CA LEU A 230 5.88 -1.01 -20.61
C LEU A 230 6.23 -2.39 -21.19
N THR A 231 5.45 -2.89 -22.16
CA THR A 231 5.71 -4.19 -22.80
C THR A 231 6.94 -4.20 -23.71
N GLN A 232 7.45 -3.03 -24.11
CA GLN A 232 8.66 -2.88 -24.92
C GLN A 232 9.90 -2.68 -24.06
N GLU A 233 9.75 -1.95 -22.94
CA GLU A 233 10.86 -1.49 -22.12
C GLU A 233 11.12 -2.39 -20.89
N LEU A 234 10.11 -3.13 -20.41
CA LEU A 234 10.23 -4.01 -19.25
C LEU A 234 10.08 -5.49 -19.63
N PRO A 235 11.13 -6.32 -19.49
CA PRO A 235 11.10 -7.73 -19.87
C PRO A 235 9.96 -8.52 -19.23
N THR A 236 9.60 -8.22 -17.98
CA THR A 236 8.51 -8.94 -17.31
C THR A 236 7.15 -8.68 -17.96
N PHE A 237 6.85 -7.43 -18.33
CA PHE A 237 5.59 -7.13 -19.01
C PHE A 237 5.56 -7.74 -20.40
N ALA A 238 6.67 -7.70 -21.13
CA ALA A 238 6.81 -8.40 -22.41
C ALA A 238 6.49 -9.90 -22.29
N LEU A 239 7.04 -10.57 -21.27
CA LEU A 239 6.81 -11.99 -21.00
C LEU A 239 5.37 -12.29 -20.57
N LEU A 240 4.77 -11.46 -19.71
CA LEU A 240 3.39 -11.64 -19.26
C LEU A 240 2.38 -11.51 -20.41
N THR A 241 2.66 -10.62 -21.37
CA THR A 241 1.82 -10.41 -22.56
C THR A 241 2.21 -11.30 -23.73
N HIS A 242 3.19 -12.18 -23.58
CA HIS A 242 3.62 -13.05 -24.66
C HIS A 242 2.48 -14.03 -25.00
N PRO A 243 2.06 -14.14 -26.28
CA PRO A 243 1.04 -15.10 -26.67
C PRO A 243 1.48 -16.52 -26.29
N ILE A 244 0.58 -17.29 -25.70
CA ILE A 244 0.81 -18.73 -25.55
C ILE A 244 0.60 -19.32 -26.94
N THR A 245 1.66 -19.87 -27.53
CA THR A 245 1.51 -20.70 -28.73
C THR A 245 0.78 -21.98 -28.32
N THR A 246 -0.53 -22.03 -28.58
CA THR A 246 -1.36 -23.23 -28.40
C THR A 246 -1.22 -24.15 -29.60
#